data_AF-A0A521R4V6-F1
#
_entry.id   AF-A0A521R4V6-F1
#
_cell.length_a   1.000
_cell.length_b   1.000
_cell.length_c   1.000
_cell.angle_alpha   90.00
_cell.angle_beta   90.00
_cell.angle_gamma   90.00
#
_symmetry.space_group_name_H-M   'P 1'
#
loop_
_entity.id
_entity.type
_entity.pdbx_description
1 polymer ?
#
loop_
_entity_poly.entity_id
_entity_poly.type
_entity_poly.pdbx_seq_one_letter_code
_entity_poly.pdbx_strand_id
1 'polypeptide(L)'
;MIRCLAACAAAVALLSSCSFVSAVDSVGDPTDLYTVSPKSTFDADLPSVYWQLAVEAPVAAANLNTGRIAIAMTPTSTDYYAKVAWTDRAPLMVQTRIVDSFENTRKIVAVSRESIALRANYVLQPDLRNFEAMYFYGQPPIVKVRIIAKLVRMPDRQIIGVASFERCVRARADKVPKVVEAFDQALGSVIKQLVSWTLRTPPAQPPSESAPYDIARYRNPANAIIDSANCPRGNDASMVPYTDE
;
A
#
# COMPACT_ATOMS: atom_id res chain seq x y z
N MET A 1 41.88 -22.11 79.25
CA MET A 1 42.34 -21.04 78.33
C MET A 1 41.88 -21.43 76.93
N ILE A 2 40.66 -21.07 76.54
CA ILE A 2 40.33 -19.89 75.70
C ILE A 2 40.87 -20.01 74.27
N ARG A 3 39.96 -19.79 73.30
CA ARG A 3 40.12 -19.40 71.87
C ARG A 3 40.42 -20.52 70.87
N CYS A 4 39.85 -20.56 69.66
CA CYS A 4 38.81 -19.78 68.98
C CYS A 4 38.71 -20.35 67.56
N LEU A 5 37.48 -20.43 67.00
CA LEU A 5 37.14 -20.37 65.57
C LEU A 5 37.80 -21.40 64.62
N ALA A 6 37.21 -21.91 63.55
CA ALA A 6 35.93 -21.81 62.86
C ALA A 6 36.05 -22.96 61.82
N ALA A 7 35.16 -23.95 61.82
CA ALA A 7 33.88 -23.92 61.13
C ALA A 7 34.00 -23.87 59.60
N CYS A 8 33.73 -25.04 59.02
CA CYS A 8 32.76 -25.27 57.95
C CYS A 8 33.14 -25.09 56.47
N ALA A 9 32.71 -26.12 55.72
CA ALA A 9 32.06 -26.07 54.41
C ALA A 9 32.97 -25.91 53.18
N ALA A 10 32.68 -26.50 52.04
CA ALA A 10 31.74 -27.53 51.63
C ALA A 10 32.08 -27.88 50.18
N ALA A 11 31.82 -29.13 49.80
CA ALA A 11 31.65 -29.51 48.41
C ALA A 11 30.47 -28.75 47.80
N VAL A 12 30.66 -28.02 46.70
CA VAL A 12 29.59 -27.72 45.74
C VAL A 12 30.20 -27.53 44.35
N ALA A 13 29.70 -28.33 43.42
CA ALA A 13 29.93 -28.22 41.99
C ALA A 13 29.52 -26.84 41.46
N LEU A 14 30.52 -26.11 40.98
CA LEU A 14 30.41 -24.90 40.16
C LEU A 14 30.66 -25.35 38.71
N LEU A 15 29.89 -25.03 37.66
CA LEU A 15 28.83 -24.06 37.46
C LEU A 15 28.05 -24.49 36.19
N SER A 16 26.73 -24.65 36.33
CA SER A 16 25.70 -24.09 35.45
C SER A 16 26.04 -23.85 33.96
N SER A 17 25.77 -24.85 33.12
CA SER A 17 25.52 -24.65 31.69
C SER A 17 24.11 -25.10 31.34
N CYS A 18 23.11 -24.28 31.70
CA CYS A 18 21.75 -24.35 31.14
C CYS A 18 21.09 -22.98 31.23
N SER A 19 21.68 -21.97 30.59
CA SER A 19 20.93 -20.80 30.12
C SER A 19 20.37 -21.13 28.73
N PHE A 20 19.63 -22.24 28.61
CA PHE A 20 18.80 -22.47 27.45
C PHE A 20 17.48 -21.72 27.66
N VAL A 21 17.54 -20.44 27.28
CA VAL A 21 16.51 -19.76 26.50
C VAL A 21 15.10 -19.99 27.01
N SER A 22 14.69 -19.15 27.96
CA SER A 22 13.31 -18.75 28.18
C SER A 22 12.80 -17.93 26.98
N ALA A 23 12.71 -18.55 25.80
CA ALA A 23 11.96 -18.04 24.64
C ALA A 23 10.70 -18.89 24.38
N VAL A 24 10.22 -19.60 25.39
CA VAL A 24 8.86 -20.11 25.46
C VAL A 24 8.08 -19.13 26.34
N ASP A 25 7.56 -18.08 25.72
CA ASP A 25 6.34 -17.34 26.13
C ASP A 25 6.27 -16.02 25.35
N SER A 26 6.14 -16.16 24.04
CA SER A 26 5.38 -15.18 23.26
C SER A 26 4.62 -15.92 22.17
N VAL A 27 3.82 -16.92 22.58
CA VAL A 27 2.58 -17.20 21.85
C VAL A 27 1.68 -15.99 22.12
N GLY A 28 1.99 -14.87 21.46
CA GLY A 28 1.10 -13.72 21.45
C GLY A 28 -0.25 -14.18 20.91
N ASP A 29 -1.32 -13.58 21.42
CA ASP A 29 -2.68 -13.84 20.93
C ASP A 29 -2.69 -13.93 19.39
N PRO A 30 -3.38 -14.93 18.80
CA PRO A 30 -3.39 -15.11 17.35
C PRO A 30 -3.82 -13.81 16.67
N THR A 31 -2.99 -13.35 15.73
CA THR A 31 -3.25 -12.15 14.93
C THR A 31 -3.89 -12.56 13.62
N ASP A 32 -5.11 -12.09 13.36
CA ASP A 32 -5.78 -12.36 12.09
C ASP A 32 -5.12 -11.56 10.97
N LEU A 33 -4.78 -12.25 9.88
CA LEU A 33 -4.12 -11.65 8.72
C LEU A 33 -5.11 -11.39 7.59
N TYR A 34 -5.06 -10.18 7.06
CA TYR A 34 -5.92 -9.72 5.97
C TYR A 34 -5.09 -9.32 4.75
N THR A 35 -5.71 -9.41 3.57
CA THR A 35 -5.14 -8.95 2.31
C THR A 35 -6.23 -8.32 1.47
N VAL A 36 -5.83 -7.52 0.49
CA VAL A 36 -6.71 -6.89 -0.51
C VAL A 36 -6.50 -7.59 -1.84
N SER A 37 -7.55 -7.77 -2.64
CA SER A 37 -7.54 -8.50 -3.90
C SER A 37 -6.94 -7.71 -5.07
N PRO A 38 -6.29 -8.38 -6.04
CA PRO A 38 -5.95 -7.74 -7.32
C PRO A 38 -7.22 -7.46 -8.12
N LYS A 39 -7.15 -6.51 -9.06
CA LYS A 39 -8.27 -6.20 -9.95
C LYS A 39 -8.03 -6.79 -11.33
N SER A 40 -9.08 -7.35 -11.90
CA SER A 40 -9.07 -8.01 -13.22
C SER A 40 -10.09 -7.42 -14.19
N THR A 41 -11.00 -6.58 -13.71
CA THR A 41 -12.03 -5.93 -14.52
C THR A 41 -11.60 -4.52 -14.89
N PHE A 42 -11.44 -4.27 -16.19
CA PHE A 42 -11.05 -2.99 -16.78
C PHE A 42 -11.95 -2.65 -17.97
N ASP A 43 -11.95 -1.38 -18.37
CA ASP A 43 -12.72 -0.91 -19.51
C ASP A 43 -12.27 -1.59 -20.80
N ALA A 44 -13.21 -1.90 -21.69
CA ALA A 44 -12.93 -2.61 -22.94
C ALA A 44 -12.05 -1.79 -23.91
N ASP A 45 -12.09 -0.46 -23.81
CA ASP A 45 -11.35 0.48 -24.65
C ASP A 45 -9.91 0.73 -24.17
N LEU A 46 -9.44 -0.01 -23.16
CA LEU A 46 -8.09 0.12 -22.63
C LEU A 46 -7.04 -0.18 -23.74
N PRO A 47 -6.10 0.76 -24.01
CA PRO A 47 -5.15 0.62 -25.12
C PRO A 47 -4.14 -0.49 -24.83
N SER A 48 -3.80 -1.26 -25.88
CA SER A 48 -2.64 -2.14 -25.84
C SER A 48 -1.37 -1.34 -26.08
N VAL A 49 -0.32 -1.61 -25.30
CA VAL A 49 0.96 -0.90 -25.34
C VAL A 49 2.12 -1.88 -25.52
N TYR A 50 3.15 -1.43 -26.24
CA TYR A 50 4.31 -2.22 -26.66
C TYR A 50 5.59 -1.85 -25.91
N TRP A 51 5.44 -1.26 -24.72
CA TRP A 51 6.53 -0.87 -23.84
C TRP A 51 6.48 -1.64 -22.53
N GLN A 52 7.60 -1.60 -21.81
CA GLN A 52 7.79 -2.30 -20.53
C GLN A 52 7.71 -1.33 -19.36
N LEU A 53 7.11 -1.77 -18.24
CA LEU A 53 6.93 -0.97 -17.03
C LEU A 53 7.65 -1.60 -15.83
N ALA A 54 8.40 -0.79 -15.10
CA ALA A 54 8.82 -1.10 -13.74
C ALA A 54 7.93 -0.35 -12.74
N VAL A 55 7.53 -1.01 -11.67
CA VAL A 55 6.74 -0.41 -10.57
C VAL A 55 7.61 -0.35 -9.33
N GLU A 56 7.90 0.86 -8.84
CA GLU A 56 8.59 1.04 -7.56
C GLU A 56 7.68 0.68 -6.39
N ALA A 57 8.26 0.38 -5.23
CA ALA A 57 7.48 0.23 -4.02
C ALA A 57 6.88 1.61 -3.65
N PRO A 58 5.57 1.70 -3.36
CA PRO A 58 4.96 2.96 -2.95
C PRO A 58 5.71 3.58 -1.78
N VAL A 59 6.09 4.85 -1.91
CA VAL A 59 6.60 5.62 -0.76
C VAL A 59 5.44 5.87 0.19
N ALA A 60 5.65 5.69 1.49
CA ALA A 60 4.62 5.92 2.50
C ALA A 60 5.23 6.45 3.80
N ALA A 61 4.46 7.24 4.54
CA ALA A 61 4.84 7.67 5.88
C ALA A 61 4.91 6.46 6.84
N ALA A 62 5.67 6.59 7.93
CA ALA A 62 5.92 5.48 8.86
C ALA A 62 4.64 4.88 9.45
N ASN A 63 3.60 5.71 9.62
CA ASN A 63 2.31 5.26 10.11
C ASN A 63 1.57 4.31 9.14
N LEU A 64 1.86 4.39 7.84
CA LEU A 64 1.31 3.50 6.80
C LEU A 64 2.31 2.42 6.36
N ASN A 65 3.62 2.63 6.52
CA ASN A 65 4.66 1.66 6.21
C ASN A 65 4.80 0.57 7.30
N THR A 66 3.68 -0.09 7.59
CA THR A 66 3.54 -1.11 8.63
C THR A 66 2.57 -2.19 8.15
N GLY A 67 2.63 -3.36 8.77
CA GLY A 67 1.62 -4.41 8.61
C GLY A 67 0.35 -4.14 9.42
N ARG A 68 0.29 -3.11 10.27
CA ARG A 68 -0.91 -2.82 11.06
C ARG A 68 -1.98 -2.11 10.22
N ILE A 69 -3.25 -2.38 10.51
CA ILE A 69 -4.39 -1.73 9.83
C ILE A 69 -4.67 -0.39 10.51
N ALA A 70 -4.34 0.71 9.82
CA ALA A 70 -4.44 2.07 10.36
C ALA A 70 -5.88 2.55 10.50
N ILE A 71 -6.16 3.23 11.62
CA ILE A 71 -7.44 3.88 11.91
C ILE A 71 -7.19 5.33 12.34
N ALA A 72 -8.17 6.19 12.09
CA ALA A 72 -8.15 7.58 12.51
C ALA A 72 -9.40 7.88 13.34
N MET A 73 -9.20 8.16 14.63
CA MET A 73 -10.26 8.53 15.58
C MET A 73 -10.58 10.03 15.57
N THR A 74 -9.62 10.84 15.10
CA THR A 74 -9.71 12.28 14.88
C THR A 74 -8.94 12.62 13.60
N PRO A 75 -9.10 13.83 13.02
CA PRO A 75 -8.34 14.25 11.85
C PRO A 75 -6.81 14.29 12.04
N THR A 76 -6.31 14.25 13.28
CA THR A 76 -4.89 14.42 13.62
C THR A 76 -4.31 13.22 14.38
N SER A 77 -5.09 12.18 14.63
CA SER A 77 -4.64 10.97 15.33
C SER A 77 -4.55 9.78 14.38
N THR A 78 -3.50 8.99 14.49
CA THR A 78 -3.42 7.64 13.89
C THR A 78 -3.29 6.61 15.00
N ASP A 79 -4.13 5.58 14.94
CA ASP A 79 -4.05 4.37 15.76
C ASP A 79 -4.15 3.15 14.84
N TYR A 80 -4.26 1.95 15.41
CA TYR A 80 -4.37 0.71 14.66
C TYR A 80 -5.32 -0.26 15.34
N TYR A 81 -6.01 -1.09 14.54
CA TYR A 81 -6.75 -2.22 15.12
C TYR A 81 -5.83 -3.14 15.93
N ALA A 82 -6.37 -3.69 17.02
CA ALA A 82 -5.70 -4.70 17.82
C ALA A 82 -5.92 -6.10 17.23
N LYS A 83 -4.93 -7.00 17.40
CA LYS A 83 -5.01 -8.43 17.04
C LYS A 83 -5.31 -8.72 15.56
N VAL A 84 -5.14 -7.75 14.68
CA VAL A 84 -5.30 -7.91 13.24
C VAL A 84 -4.17 -7.18 12.51
N ALA A 85 -3.77 -7.71 11.37
CA ALA A 85 -2.73 -7.12 10.54
C ALA A 85 -2.97 -7.40 9.06
N TRP A 86 -2.38 -6.60 8.21
CA TRP A 86 -2.12 -6.94 6.82
C TRP A 86 -1.10 -8.08 6.73
N THR A 87 -1.23 -8.87 5.68
CA THR A 87 -0.32 -9.97 5.31
C THR A 87 1.11 -9.51 5.00
N ASP A 88 1.30 -8.25 4.64
CA ASP A 88 2.60 -7.58 4.46
C ASP A 88 2.44 -6.09 4.82
N ARG A 89 3.53 -5.32 4.87
CA ARG A 89 3.48 -3.86 4.98
C ARG A 89 2.61 -3.28 3.87
N ALA A 90 1.73 -2.36 4.22
CA ALA A 90 0.74 -1.83 3.28
C ALA A 90 1.34 -1.37 1.93
N PRO A 91 2.50 -0.68 1.86
CA PRO A 91 3.09 -0.30 0.58
C PRO A 91 3.48 -1.49 -0.30
N LEU A 92 4.06 -2.55 0.27
CA LEU A 92 4.47 -3.74 -0.48
C LEU A 92 3.26 -4.56 -0.94
N MET A 93 2.24 -4.65 -0.08
CA MET A 93 0.96 -5.25 -0.45
C MET A 93 0.31 -4.50 -1.62
N VAL A 94 0.26 -3.16 -1.55
CA VAL A 94 -0.27 -2.31 -2.64
C VAL A 94 0.56 -2.45 -3.92
N GLN A 95 1.89 -2.47 -3.84
CA GLN A 95 2.76 -2.68 -5.01
C GLN A 95 2.41 -4.00 -5.71
N THR A 96 2.25 -5.06 -4.92
CA THR A 96 1.86 -6.39 -5.43
C THR A 96 0.57 -6.29 -6.21
N ARG A 97 -0.46 -5.67 -5.63
CA ARG A 97 -1.76 -5.55 -6.30
C ARG A 97 -1.73 -4.64 -7.52
N ILE A 98 -0.87 -3.63 -7.57
CA ILE A 98 -0.66 -2.82 -8.77
C ILE A 98 -0.07 -3.68 -9.90
N VAL A 99 1.00 -4.44 -9.62
CA VAL A 99 1.65 -5.32 -10.61
C VAL A 99 0.67 -6.40 -11.09
N ASP A 100 0.04 -7.12 -10.18
CA ASP A 100 -0.96 -8.16 -10.50
C ASP A 100 -2.09 -7.58 -11.39
N SER A 101 -2.51 -6.34 -11.12
CA SER A 101 -3.58 -5.68 -11.87
C SER A 101 -3.13 -5.28 -13.27
N PHE A 102 -1.88 -4.84 -13.47
CA PHE A 102 -1.33 -4.63 -14.81
C PHE A 102 -1.26 -5.94 -15.60
N GLU A 103 -0.78 -7.03 -15.00
CA GLU A 103 -0.72 -8.35 -15.64
C GLU A 103 -2.12 -8.83 -16.06
N ASN A 104 -3.11 -8.66 -15.17
CA ASN A 104 -4.50 -9.02 -15.45
C ASN A 104 -5.12 -8.25 -16.63
N THR A 105 -4.63 -7.05 -16.96
CA THR A 105 -5.12 -6.33 -18.15
C THR A 105 -4.81 -7.07 -19.46
N ARG A 106 -3.68 -7.79 -19.51
CA ARG A 106 -3.09 -8.33 -20.75
C ARG A 106 -2.89 -7.28 -21.85
N LYS A 107 -2.78 -6.00 -21.48
CA LYS A 107 -2.61 -4.86 -22.41
C LYS A 107 -1.17 -4.35 -22.49
N ILE A 108 -0.27 -4.84 -21.65
CA ILE A 108 1.14 -4.43 -21.59
C ILE A 108 2.04 -5.62 -21.88
N VAL A 109 3.16 -5.39 -22.58
CA VAL A 109 4.13 -6.44 -22.94
C VAL A 109 4.77 -7.06 -21.71
N ALA A 110 5.21 -6.23 -20.77
CA ALA A 110 5.78 -6.69 -19.51
C ALA A 110 5.62 -5.62 -18.43
N VAL A 111 5.29 -6.08 -17.23
CA VAL A 111 5.34 -5.29 -16.00
C VAL A 111 6.14 -6.08 -14.98
N SER A 112 6.91 -5.37 -14.16
CA SER A 112 7.68 -5.99 -13.08
C SER A 112 7.83 -5.03 -11.92
N ARG A 113 8.23 -5.55 -10.76
CA ARG A 113 8.76 -4.70 -9.69
C ARG A 113 10.13 -4.18 -10.11
N GLU A 114 10.44 -2.94 -9.76
CA GLU A 114 11.73 -2.31 -10.13
C GLU A 114 12.96 -3.12 -9.64
N SER A 115 12.83 -3.87 -8.55
CA SER A 115 13.91 -4.73 -8.04
C SER A 115 14.31 -5.84 -9.02
N ILE A 116 13.49 -6.13 -10.02
CA ILE A 116 13.78 -7.05 -11.12
C ILE A 116 14.41 -6.22 -12.24
N ALA A 117 15.65 -6.53 -12.63
CA ALA A 117 16.44 -5.79 -13.61
C ALA A 117 15.91 -5.91 -15.06
N LEU A 118 14.67 -5.50 -15.29
CA LEU A 118 14.05 -5.37 -16.60
C LEU A 118 14.51 -4.05 -17.23
N ARG A 119 14.75 -4.03 -18.55
CA ARG A 119 14.98 -2.79 -19.32
C ARG A 119 13.66 -2.06 -19.53
N ALA A 120 13.10 -1.50 -18.46
CA ALA A 120 11.83 -0.79 -18.50
C ALA A 120 11.94 0.50 -19.34
N ASN A 121 10.93 0.77 -20.16
CA ASN A 121 10.82 2.05 -20.87
C ASN A 121 10.26 3.13 -19.94
N TYR A 122 9.43 2.73 -18.99
CA TYR A 122 8.84 3.61 -18.00
C TYR A 122 8.94 3.02 -16.58
N VAL A 123 9.05 3.90 -15.59
CA VAL A 123 8.99 3.59 -14.17
C VAL A 123 7.79 4.30 -13.57
N LEU A 124 6.90 3.55 -12.93
CA LEU A 124 5.80 4.07 -12.12
C LEU A 124 6.29 4.23 -10.68
N GLN A 125 6.21 5.46 -10.15
CA GLN A 125 6.59 5.80 -8.78
C GLN A 125 5.32 6.17 -7.98
N PRO A 126 4.73 5.23 -7.21
CA PRO A 126 3.57 5.51 -6.39
C PRO A 126 3.98 6.11 -5.02
N ASP A 127 3.08 6.89 -4.45
CA ASP A 127 3.17 7.49 -3.12
C ASP A 127 1.83 7.27 -2.42
N LEU A 128 1.82 6.38 -1.41
CA LEU A 128 0.66 5.97 -0.65
C LEU A 128 0.41 7.01 0.45
N ARG A 129 -0.53 7.92 0.19
CA ARG A 129 -0.83 9.06 1.06
C ARG A 129 -1.86 8.76 2.13
N ASN A 130 -2.86 7.95 1.80
CA ASN A 130 -3.87 7.50 2.76
C ASN A 130 -4.15 6.02 2.52
N PHE A 131 -4.24 5.27 3.61
CA PHE A 131 -4.65 3.87 3.63
C PHE A 131 -5.17 3.55 5.04
N GLU A 132 -6.31 4.13 5.39
CA GLU A 132 -6.81 4.17 6.77
C GLU A 132 -8.34 4.12 6.86
N ALA A 133 -8.86 3.66 7.99
CA ALA A 133 -10.29 3.72 8.33
C ALA A 133 -10.58 4.92 9.25
N MET A 134 -11.38 5.87 8.78
CA MET A 134 -11.75 7.09 9.49
C MET A 134 -13.02 6.88 10.32
N TYR A 135 -12.90 6.97 11.64
CA TYR A 135 -14.00 6.86 12.61
C TYR A 135 -14.60 8.22 13.00
N PHE A 136 -13.89 9.32 12.76
CA PHE A 136 -14.36 10.66 13.09
C PHE A 136 -15.53 11.17 12.23
N TYR A 137 -15.97 10.40 11.22
CA TYR A 137 -17.21 10.61 10.47
C TYR A 137 -18.37 9.72 10.93
N GLY A 138 -18.24 9.08 12.10
CA GLY A 138 -19.22 8.16 12.68
C GLY A 138 -19.03 6.71 12.27
N GLN A 139 -19.73 5.82 12.97
CA GLN A 139 -19.75 4.37 12.72
C GLN A 139 -20.93 3.99 11.80
N PRO A 140 -20.76 3.03 10.87
CA PRO A 140 -19.50 2.35 10.53
C PRO A 140 -18.49 3.29 9.83
N PRO A 141 -17.18 3.01 9.94
CA PRO A 141 -16.12 3.93 9.52
C PRO A 141 -16.06 4.07 7.99
N ILE A 142 -15.40 5.15 7.55
CA ILE A 142 -15.11 5.40 6.14
C ILE A 142 -13.66 5.04 5.87
N VAL A 143 -13.42 4.09 4.99
CA VAL A 143 -12.08 3.80 4.50
C VAL A 143 -11.69 4.81 3.45
N LYS A 144 -10.48 5.36 3.57
CA LYS A 144 -9.88 6.28 2.61
C LYS A 144 -8.59 5.70 2.04
N VAL A 145 -8.53 5.64 0.71
CA VAL A 145 -7.32 5.26 -0.01
C VAL A 145 -6.94 6.37 -0.97
N ARG A 146 -5.67 6.81 -0.90
CA ARG A 146 -5.13 7.81 -1.81
C ARG A 146 -3.72 7.42 -2.24
N ILE A 147 -3.51 7.41 -3.56
CA ILE A 147 -2.21 7.22 -4.19
C ILE A 147 -1.92 8.39 -5.12
N ILE A 148 -0.75 8.99 -4.97
CA ILE A 148 -0.19 9.90 -5.97
C ILE A 148 0.82 9.09 -6.77
N ALA A 149 0.79 9.16 -8.10
CA ALA A 149 1.71 8.44 -8.95
C ALA A 149 2.45 9.38 -9.89
N LYS A 150 3.73 9.10 -10.12
CA LYS A 150 4.52 9.72 -11.18
C LYS A 150 4.90 8.65 -12.20
N LEU A 151 4.79 8.98 -13.48
CA LEU A 151 5.25 8.13 -14.56
C LEU A 151 6.53 8.74 -15.14
N VAL A 152 7.61 7.98 -15.10
CA VAL A 152 8.96 8.42 -15.44
C VAL A 152 9.42 7.66 -16.67
N ARG A 153 9.88 8.37 -17.71
CA ARG A 153 10.50 7.80 -18.90
C ARG A 153 11.97 7.47 -18.64
N MET A 154 12.41 6.34 -19.13
CA MET A 154 13.79 5.87 -19.04
C MET A 154 14.48 5.89 -20.41
N PRO A 155 15.82 6.09 -20.45
CA PRO A 155 16.74 6.24 -19.32
C PRO A 155 16.92 7.68 -18.83
N ASP A 156 16.37 8.67 -19.53
CA ASP A 156 16.57 10.10 -19.25
C ASP A 156 15.81 10.62 -18.00
N ARG A 157 15.08 9.74 -17.31
CA ARG A 157 14.37 9.98 -16.04
C ARG A 157 13.41 11.16 -16.10
N GLN A 158 12.73 11.33 -17.22
CA GLN A 158 11.79 12.43 -17.40
C GLN A 158 10.41 12.08 -16.88
N ILE A 159 9.86 12.94 -16.01
CA ILE A 159 8.47 12.80 -15.57
C ILE A 159 7.56 13.20 -16.73
N ILE A 160 6.78 12.23 -17.22
CA ILE A 160 5.81 12.39 -18.31
C ILE A 160 4.36 12.38 -17.83
N GLY A 161 4.16 12.23 -16.53
CA GLY A 161 2.83 12.29 -15.94
C GLY A 161 2.88 12.30 -14.43
N VAL A 162 1.97 13.05 -13.82
CA VAL A 162 1.70 13.02 -12.38
C VAL A 162 0.19 13.00 -12.20
N ALA A 163 -0.31 12.07 -11.41
CA ALA A 163 -1.73 11.93 -11.14
C ALA A 163 -2.00 11.60 -9.66
N SER A 164 -3.14 12.06 -9.14
CA SER A 164 -3.65 11.68 -7.83
C SER A 164 -4.96 10.91 -7.99
N PHE A 165 -5.05 9.78 -7.31
CA PHE A 165 -6.20 8.88 -7.30
C PHE A 165 -6.67 8.74 -5.86
N GLU A 166 -7.95 9.05 -5.60
CA GLU A 166 -8.51 9.00 -4.27
C GLU A 166 -9.91 8.37 -4.29
N ARG A 167 -10.16 7.47 -3.34
CA ARG A 167 -11.48 6.88 -3.15
C ARG A 167 -11.76 6.72 -1.66
N CYS A 168 -13.01 7.01 -1.29
CA CYS A 168 -13.54 6.68 0.02
C CYS A 168 -14.73 5.74 -0.12
N VAL A 169 -14.82 4.76 0.77
CA VAL A 169 -15.90 3.77 0.84
C VAL A 169 -16.28 3.58 2.29
N ARG A 170 -17.57 3.65 2.59
CA ARG A 170 -18.09 3.41 3.93
C ARG A 170 -18.26 1.91 4.18
N ALA A 171 -17.68 1.41 5.27
CA ALA A 171 -17.88 0.01 5.64
C ALA A 171 -19.36 -0.26 5.93
N ARG A 172 -19.83 -1.48 5.64
CA ARG A 172 -21.23 -1.87 5.92
C ARG A 172 -21.51 -2.10 7.41
N ALA A 173 -20.47 -2.42 8.19
CA ALA A 173 -20.57 -2.63 9.61
C ALA A 173 -19.25 -2.29 10.28
N ASP A 174 -19.31 -2.00 11.58
CA ASP A 174 -18.11 -1.80 12.42
C ASP A 174 -17.54 -3.16 12.86
N LYS A 175 -17.08 -3.94 11.88
CA LYS A 175 -16.42 -5.24 12.08
C LYS A 175 -15.24 -5.31 11.13
N VAL A 176 -14.09 -5.80 11.60
CA VAL A 176 -12.84 -5.81 10.81
C VAL A 176 -13.02 -6.41 9.41
N PRO A 177 -13.68 -7.58 9.20
CA PRO A 177 -13.90 -8.10 7.85
C PRO A 177 -14.64 -7.12 6.93
N LYS A 178 -15.65 -6.41 7.44
CA LYS A 178 -16.44 -5.42 6.66
C LYS A 178 -15.66 -4.14 6.38
N VAL A 179 -14.74 -3.77 7.27
CA VAL A 179 -13.80 -2.67 7.02
C VAL A 179 -12.76 -3.07 5.97
N VAL A 180 -12.26 -4.32 6.01
CA VAL A 180 -11.35 -4.85 5.00
C VAL A 180 -12.00 -4.94 3.62
N GLU A 181 -13.28 -5.31 3.53
CA GLU A 181 -14.05 -5.23 2.27
C GLU A 181 -14.11 -3.79 1.72
N ALA A 182 -14.30 -2.78 2.59
CA ALA A 182 -14.24 -1.37 2.18
C ALA A 182 -12.83 -0.95 1.70
N PHE A 183 -11.76 -1.43 2.35
CA PHE A 183 -10.38 -1.27 1.85
C PHE A 183 -10.19 -1.88 0.47
N ASP A 184 -10.67 -3.09 0.26
CA ASP A 184 -10.58 -3.79 -1.01
C ASP A 184 -11.27 -3.03 -2.16
N GLN A 185 -12.47 -2.50 -1.90
CA GLN A 185 -13.22 -1.73 -2.89
C GLN A 185 -12.58 -0.37 -3.16
N ALA A 186 -12.17 0.35 -2.11
CA ALA A 186 -11.53 1.66 -2.25
C ALA A 186 -10.20 1.55 -3.01
N LEU A 187 -9.32 0.62 -2.61
CA LEU A 187 -8.05 0.37 -3.28
C LEU A 187 -8.28 -0.15 -4.70
N GLY A 188 -9.27 -1.02 -4.90
CA GLY A 188 -9.62 -1.53 -6.22
C GLY A 188 -9.98 -0.43 -7.21
N SER A 189 -10.78 0.54 -6.78
CA SER A 189 -11.11 1.71 -7.59
C SER A 189 -9.86 2.54 -7.94
N VAL A 190 -9.00 2.79 -6.93
CA VAL A 190 -7.76 3.55 -7.10
C VAL A 190 -6.81 2.85 -8.08
N ILE A 191 -6.61 1.53 -7.96
CA ILE A 191 -5.74 0.76 -8.85
C ILE A 191 -6.29 0.75 -10.28
N LYS A 192 -7.60 0.58 -10.47
CA LYS A 192 -8.22 0.63 -11.82
C LYS A 192 -7.92 1.95 -12.53
N GLN A 193 -8.10 3.06 -11.83
CA GLN A 193 -7.83 4.39 -12.37
C GLN A 193 -6.34 4.59 -12.65
N LEU A 194 -5.47 4.17 -11.73
CA LEU A 194 -4.01 4.24 -11.88
C LEU A 194 -3.51 3.44 -13.09
N VAL A 195 -3.99 2.21 -13.26
CA VAL A 195 -3.63 1.36 -14.41
C VAL A 195 -4.14 1.99 -15.71
N SER A 196 -5.40 2.44 -15.74
CA SER A 196 -5.99 3.07 -16.93
C SER A 196 -5.23 4.32 -17.35
N TRP A 197 -4.93 5.19 -16.39
CA TRP A 197 -4.13 6.38 -16.61
C TRP A 197 -2.72 6.05 -17.12
N THR A 198 -2.06 5.06 -16.52
CA THR A 198 -0.69 4.67 -16.89
C THR A 198 -0.62 4.16 -18.33
N LEU A 199 -1.59 3.36 -18.77
CA LEU A 199 -1.63 2.82 -20.14
C LEU A 199 -2.01 3.88 -21.19
N ARG A 200 -2.74 4.93 -20.80
CA ARG A 200 -3.17 6.01 -21.71
C ARG A 200 -2.20 7.19 -21.77
N THR A 201 -1.31 7.33 -20.80
CA THR A 201 -0.43 8.52 -20.70
C THR A 201 0.65 8.55 -21.79
N PRO A 202 1.44 7.48 -22.01
CA PRO A 202 2.38 7.42 -23.12
C PRO A 202 1.70 6.94 -24.40
N PRO A 203 2.28 7.21 -25.58
CA PRO A 203 1.92 6.52 -26.81
C PRO A 203 2.04 4.99 -26.65
N ALA A 204 1.28 4.24 -27.46
CA ALA A 204 1.31 2.78 -27.43
C ALA A 204 2.69 2.20 -27.80
N GLN A 205 3.47 2.91 -28.61
CA GLN A 205 4.83 2.49 -28.98
C GLN A 205 5.85 3.02 -27.97
N PRO A 206 6.94 2.26 -27.69
CA PRO A 206 8.02 2.75 -26.86
C PRO A 206 8.66 4.00 -27.49
N PRO A 207 9.16 4.94 -26.69
CA PRO A 207 9.85 6.12 -27.20
C PRO A 207 11.14 5.69 -27.92
N SER A 208 11.49 6.36 -29.02
CA SER A 208 12.81 6.18 -29.62
C SER A 208 13.90 6.72 -28.70
N GLU A 209 15.09 6.11 -28.73
CA GLU A 209 16.21 6.53 -27.86
C GLU A 209 16.64 7.99 -28.10
N SER A 210 16.35 8.54 -29.27
CA SER A 210 16.66 9.92 -29.66
C SER A 210 15.47 10.90 -29.52
N ALA A 211 14.35 10.47 -28.95
CA ALA A 211 13.16 11.32 -28.84
C ALA A 211 13.44 12.50 -27.89
N PRO A 212 13.29 13.77 -28.35
CA PRO A 212 13.57 14.94 -27.51
C PRO A 212 12.63 14.97 -26.29
N TYR A 213 13.10 15.66 -25.23
CA TYR A 213 12.22 16.00 -24.12
C TYR A 213 11.18 17.01 -24.59
N ASP A 214 9.91 16.67 -24.45
CA ASP A 214 8.82 17.63 -24.66
C ASP A 214 7.86 17.57 -23.47
N ILE A 215 8.14 18.38 -22.45
CA ILE A 215 7.27 18.48 -21.27
C ILE A 215 5.88 19.03 -21.65
N ALA A 216 5.75 19.81 -22.72
CA ALA A 216 4.47 20.43 -23.09
C ALA A 216 3.48 19.36 -23.57
N ARG A 217 3.95 18.34 -24.28
CA ARG A 217 3.16 17.14 -24.65
C ARG A 217 2.56 16.43 -23.43
N TYR A 218 3.29 16.41 -22.32
CA TYR A 218 2.95 15.67 -21.11
C TYR A 218 2.34 16.53 -19.99
N ARG A 219 2.38 17.85 -20.15
CA ARG A 219 1.66 18.83 -19.33
C ARG A 219 0.19 18.83 -19.74
N ASN A 220 -0.47 17.67 -19.62
CA ASN A 220 -1.92 17.61 -19.70
C ASN A 220 -2.49 17.90 -18.30
N PRO A 221 -3.07 19.09 -18.03
CA PRO A 221 -3.68 19.39 -16.74
C PRO A 221 -4.83 18.42 -16.38
N ALA A 222 -5.42 17.73 -17.36
CA ALA A 222 -6.39 16.66 -17.11
C ALA A 222 -5.79 15.43 -16.42
N ASN A 223 -4.46 15.28 -16.39
CA ASN A 223 -3.79 14.18 -15.69
C ASN A 223 -3.51 14.51 -14.21
N ALA A 224 -3.55 15.77 -13.78
CA ALA A 224 -3.05 16.19 -12.47
C ALA A 224 -3.92 15.74 -11.28
N ILE A 225 -5.24 15.57 -11.49
CA ILE A 225 -6.19 15.08 -10.48
C ILE A 225 -7.23 14.23 -11.23
N ILE A 226 -7.18 12.91 -11.08
CA ILE A 226 -8.00 12.03 -11.91
C ILE A 226 -9.36 11.74 -11.27
N ASP A 227 -9.41 11.60 -9.95
CA ASP A 227 -10.69 11.51 -9.24
C ASP A 227 -10.50 11.64 -7.73
N SER A 228 -11.40 12.39 -7.08
CA SER A 228 -11.61 12.39 -5.62
C SER A 228 -13.06 12.05 -5.30
N ALA A 229 -13.74 11.34 -6.19
CA ALA A 229 -15.14 11.01 -6.03
C ALA A 229 -15.37 10.25 -4.73
N ASN A 230 -16.49 10.60 -4.11
CA ASN A 230 -17.07 9.92 -2.96
C ASN A 230 -16.29 10.05 -1.65
N CYS A 231 -15.36 11.00 -1.54
CA CYS A 231 -14.73 11.36 -0.26
C CYS A 231 -15.47 12.50 0.47
N PRO A 232 -15.46 12.52 1.81
CA PRO A 232 -16.06 13.60 2.59
C PRO A 232 -15.53 14.98 2.22
N ARG A 233 -16.39 16.00 2.27
CA ARG A 233 -16.04 17.42 2.06
C ARG A 233 -16.18 18.17 3.36
N GLY A 234 -15.05 18.52 3.99
CA GLY A 234 -15.07 19.07 5.34
C GLY A 234 -15.71 18.06 6.30
N ASN A 235 -16.80 18.44 6.97
CA ASN A 235 -17.52 17.56 7.89
C ASN A 235 -18.67 16.76 7.23
N ASP A 236 -18.97 17.01 5.95
CA ASP A 236 -20.04 16.31 5.23
C ASP A 236 -19.52 14.99 4.63
N ALA A 237 -20.09 13.88 5.10
CA ALA A 237 -19.81 12.52 4.65
C ALA A 237 -21.02 11.82 4.01
N SER A 238 -22.09 12.56 3.69
CA SER A 238 -23.33 12.01 3.10
C SER A 238 -23.14 11.39 1.72
N MET A 239 -22.15 11.87 0.97
CA MET A 239 -21.83 11.45 -0.41
C MET A 239 -20.99 10.16 -0.47
N VAL A 240 -20.58 9.59 0.67
CA VAL A 240 -19.72 8.40 0.70
C VAL A 240 -20.58 7.14 0.59
N PRO A 241 -20.45 6.34 -0.48
CA PRO A 241 -21.23 5.13 -0.67
C PRO A 241 -20.76 4.05 0.30
N TYR A 242 -21.69 3.17 0.67
CA TYR A 242 -21.35 1.93 1.36
C TYR A 242 -20.62 0.97 0.41
N THR A 243 -19.87 0.03 0.98
CA THR A 243 -19.32 -1.10 0.23
C THR A 243 -20.42 -1.80 -0.58
N ASP A 244 -20.13 -2.32 -1.77
CA ASP A 244 -21.10 -3.07 -2.59
C ASP A 244 -21.40 -4.46 -1.96
N GLU A 245 -22.43 -5.17 -2.45
CA GLU A 245 -22.76 -6.55 -1.99
C GLU A 245 -21.86 -7.61 -2.62
#